data_AF-A0A7U9STK8-F1
#
_entry.id   AF-A0A7U9STK8-F1
#
_cell.length_a   1.000
_cell.length_b   1.000
_cell.length_c   1.000
_cell.angle_alpha   90.00
_cell.angle_beta   90.00
_cell.angle_gamma   90.00
#
_symmetry.space_group_name_H-M   'P 1'
#
loop_
_entity.id
_entity.type
_entity.pdbx_description
1 polymer ?
#
loop_
_entity_poly.entity_id
_entity_poly.type
_entity_poly.pdbx_seq_one_letter_code
_entity_poly.pdbx_strand_id
1 'polypeptide(L)'
;MGKETDKKYKVMKMIMDALEDILCSYQGRGHLSAYTDLDSLALFASLVAYGQIQVENYQYDYDDGIREDGEAVQIYQELALQTRWRVGQHTRIEPIRMNALKQFAGMGTPVFEEQIYYKDIASVLVCGEILPYEVFQLFTGTAEVKKIYVFPYPFREGWERPLYFSFEPTKAALEEMRKYMEKKWEEMCRKIRENDKSFDAIIPKVEKWEG
;
A
#
# COMPACT_ATOMS: atom_id res chain seq x y z
N MET A 1 -34.92 0.53 20.10
CA MET A 1 -34.31 -0.54 19.28
C MET A 1 -33.38 0.12 18.25
N GLY A 2 -32.16 0.51 18.65
CA GLY A 2 -31.11 0.85 17.69
C GLY A 2 -30.65 -0.46 17.06
N LYS A 3 -30.99 -0.67 15.80
CA LYS A 3 -30.99 -1.99 15.16
C LYS A 3 -29.52 -2.44 14.99
N GLU A 4 -29.27 -3.73 15.10
CA GLU A 4 -27.94 -4.36 14.95
C GLU A 4 -27.15 -3.89 13.71
N THR A 5 -27.86 -3.45 12.67
CA THR A 5 -27.34 -2.78 11.47
C THR A 5 -26.53 -1.51 11.77
N ASP A 6 -26.95 -0.70 12.73
CA ASP A 6 -26.27 0.55 13.10
C ASP A 6 -24.92 0.26 13.77
N LYS A 7 -24.84 -0.84 14.52
CA LYS A 7 -23.59 -1.30 15.14
C LYS A 7 -22.61 -1.81 14.10
N LYS A 8 -23.05 -2.64 13.16
CA LYS A 8 -22.20 -3.17 12.07
C LYS A 8 -21.68 -2.06 11.17
N TYR A 9 -22.54 -1.10 10.80
CA TYR A 9 -22.13 0.08 10.04
C TYR A 9 -21.07 0.89 10.78
N LYS A 10 -21.28 1.15 12.08
CA LYS A 10 -20.31 1.90 12.89
C LYS A 10 -18.94 1.20 12.95
N VAL A 11 -18.93 -0.12 13.14
CA VAL A 11 -17.68 -0.90 13.14
C VAL A 11 -16.97 -0.82 11.80
N MET A 12 -17.69 -1.03 10.69
CA MET A 12 -17.10 -0.95 9.35
C MET A 12 -16.50 0.43 9.08
N LYS A 13 -17.24 1.50 9.43
CA LYS A 13 -16.75 2.87 9.30
C LYS A 13 -15.47 3.11 10.12
N MET A 14 -15.43 2.64 11.36
CA MET A 14 -14.23 2.76 12.21
C MET A 14 -13.02 2.05 11.58
N ILE A 15 -13.22 0.87 10.98
CA ILE A 15 -12.14 0.14 10.29
C ILE A 15 -11.68 0.90 9.04
N MET A 16 -12.62 1.43 8.24
CA MET A 16 -12.29 2.22 7.05
C MET A 16 -11.54 3.50 7.41
N ASP A 17 -11.95 4.21 8.45
CA ASP A 17 -11.27 5.41 8.96
C ASP A 17 -9.85 5.05 9.45
N ALA A 18 -9.67 3.92 10.14
CA ALA A 18 -8.35 3.45 10.54
C ALA A 18 -7.47 3.05 9.35
N LEU A 19 -8.04 2.41 8.32
CA LEU A 19 -7.32 2.07 7.09
C LEU A 19 -6.92 3.32 6.29
N GLU A 20 -7.79 4.32 6.19
CA GLU A 20 -7.45 5.64 5.64
C GLU A 20 -6.21 6.21 6.32
N ASP A 21 -6.23 6.18 7.65
CA ASP A 21 -5.15 6.68 8.47
C ASP A 21 -3.84 5.92 8.30
N ILE A 22 -3.89 4.61 8.11
CA ILE A 22 -2.68 3.79 7.95
C ILE A 22 -2.13 3.94 6.52
N LEU A 23 -2.99 3.78 5.52
CA LEU A 23 -2.62 3.63 4.13
C LEU A 23 -2.30 4.96 3.44
N CYS A 24 -2.98 6.06 3.82
CA CYS A 24 -2.87 7.38 3.19
C CYS A 24 -2.37 8.47 4.16
N SER A 25 -1.46 8.11 5.06
CA SER A 25 -1.01 8.98 6.17
C SER A 25 -0.14 10.18 5.80
N TYR A 26 0.58 10.15 4.69
CA TYR A 26 1.38 11.27 4.18
C TYR A 26 1.65 11.12 2.70
N GLN A 27 1.85 12.25 2.02
CA GLN A 27 1.99 12.29 0.57
C GLN A 27 3.16 11.44 0.07
N GLY A 28 2.84 10.60 -0.89
CA GLY A 28 3.70 9.66 -1.59
C GLY A 28 3.42 9.69 -3.10
N ARG A 29 2.29 9.13 -3.56
CA ARG A 29 1.90 9.03 -4.99
C ARG A 29 0.88 10.09 -5.44
N GLY A 30 0.44 11.00 -4.57
CA GLY A 30 -0.55 12.05 -4.88
C GLY A 30 -2.02 11.66 -4.65
N HIS A 31 -2.29 10.44 -4.17
CA HIS A 31 -3.56 10.02 -3.60
C HIS A 31 -3.80 10.72 -2.28
N LEU A 32 -4.89 11.49 -2.23
CA LEU A 32 -5.25 12.26 -1.04
C LEU A 32 -6.05 11.44 -0.02
N SER A 33 -6.62 10.30 -0.43
CA SER A 33 -7.48 9.48 0.42
C SER A 33 -7.75 8.10 -0.17
N ALA A 34 -7.77 7.05 0.66
CA ALA A 34 -8.25 5.71 0.35
C ALA A 34 -9.75 5.71 0.01
N TYR A 35 -10.51 6.71 0.48
CA TYR A 35 -11.92 6.90 0.10
C TYR A 35 -12.11 7.25 -1.38
N THR A 36 -11.05 7.56 -2.12
CA THR A 36 -11.10 7.77 -3.57
C THR A 36 -11.61 6.52 -4.31
N ASP A 37 -11.40 5.33 -3.75
CA ASP A 37 -11.95 4.06 -4.25
C ASP A 37 -12.70 3.33 -3.12
N LEU A 38 -13.96 3.74 -2.92
CA LEU A 38 -14.82 3.23 -1.86
C LEU A 38 -15.07 1.72 -1.96
N ASP A 39 -15.16 1.17 -3.17
CA ASP A 39 -15.42 -0.25 -3.37
C ASP A 39 -14.25 -1.10 -2.84
N SER A 40 -13.02 -0.72 -3.20
CA SER A 40 -11.81 -1.43 -2.75
C SER A 40 -11.61 -1.24 -1.24
N LEU A 41 -11.85 -0.03 -0.72
CA LEU A 41 -11.76 0.23 0.72
C LEU A 41 -12.78 -0.59 1.52
N ALA A 42 -14.03 -0.67 1.05
CA ALA A 42 -15.08 -1.44 1.71
C ALA A 42 -14.77 -2.95 1.70
N LEU A 43 -14.26 -3.48 0.57
CA LEU A 43 -13.81 -4.87 0.51
C LEU A 43 -12.66 -5.10 1.49
N PHE A 44 -11.65 -4.23 1.50
CA PHE A 44 -10.49 -4.38 2.38
C PHE A 44 -10.92 -4.35 3.85
N ALA A 45 -11.73 -3.36 4.23
CA ALA A 45 -12.28 -3.25 5.58
C ALA A 45 -13.10 -4.48 5.98
N SER A 46 -13.86 -5.06 5.05
CA SER A 46 -14.59 -6.31 5.29
C SER A 46 -13.65 -7.49 5.54
N LEU A 47 -12.63 -7.67 4.69
CA LEU A 47 -11.65 -8.75 4.85
C LEU A 47 -10.89 -8.64 6.19
N VAL A 48 -10.60 -7.42 6.65
CA VAL A 48 -10.03 -7.16 7.98
C VAL A 48 -11.04 -7.46 9.09
N ALA A 49 -12.27 -6.96 8.98
CA ALA A 49 -13.32 -7.13 10.00
C ALA A 49 -13.64 -8.60 10.29
N TYR A 50 -13.59 -9.45 9.26
CA TYR A 50 -13.83 -10.89 9.37
C TYR A 50 -12.56 -11.72 9.63
N GLY A 51 -11.41 -11.06 9.90
CA GLY A 51 -10.15 -11.73 10.22
C GLY A 51 -9.55 -12.52 9.05
N GLN A 52 -9.99 -12.25 7.82
CA GLN A 52 -9.44 -12.87 6.61
C GLN A 52 -8.13 -12.20 6.19
N ILE A 53 -7.89 -10.98 6.66
CA ILE A 53 -6.58 -10.33 6.67
C ILE A 53 -6.21 -10.10 8.12
N GLN A 54 -5.11 -10.72 8.54
CA GLN A 54 -4.52 -10.47 9.86
C GLN A 54 -3.80 -9.13 9.82
N VAL A 55 -4.13 -8.27 10.78
CA VAL A 55 -3.51 -6.96 10.98
C VAL A 55 -2.77 -6.97 12.29
N GLU A 56 -1.48 -6.67 12.25
CA GLU A 56 -0.65 -6.49 13.44
C GLU A 56 -0.03 -5.09 13.41
N ASN A 57 0.21 -4.52 14.59
CA ASN A 57 0.89 -3.25 14.74
C ASN A 57 2.12 -3.40 15.63
N TYR A 58 3.14 -2.60 15.33
CA TYR A 58 4.43 -2.67 16.00
C TYR A 58 4.89 -1.25 16.33
N GLN A 59 5.36 -1.05 17.55
CA GLN A 59 6.01 0.18 17.96
C GLN A 59 7.50 0.13 17.64
N TYR A 60 8.06 1.28 17.30
CA TYR A 60 9.50 1.42 17.12
C TYR A 60 10.02 2.74 17.67
N ASP A 61 11.31 2.78 17.98
CA ASP A 61 11.99 4.01 18.40
C ASP A 61 12.42 4.80 17.16
N TYR A 62 12.01 6.06 17.09
CA TYR A 62 12.43 6.97 16.03
C TYR A 62 13.84 7.48 16.33
N ASP A 63 14.75 7.27 15.39
CA ASP A 63 16.12 7.74 15.46
C ASP A 63 16.23 9.13 14.81
N ASP A 64 16.37 10.17 15.64
CA ASP A 64 16.60 11.54 15.19
C ASP A 64 17.99 11.72 14.54
N GLY A 65 18.93 10.84 14.88
CA GLY A 65 20.30 10.77 14.36
C GLY A 65 20.45 9.86 13.14
N ILE A 66 19.35 9.38 12.54
CA ILE A 66 19.36 8.36 11.46
C ILE A 66 20.25 8.71 10.26
N ARG A 67 20.60 9.99 10.07
CA ARG A 67 21.54 10.44 9.01
C ARG A 67 22.99 9.99 9.24
N GLU A 68 23.33 9.60 10.46
CA GLU A 68 24.65 9.07 10.83
C GLU A 68 24.71 7.54 10.64
N ASP A 69 23.55 6.89 10.42
CA ASP A 69 23.44 5.47 10.16
C ASP A 69 23.83 5.17 8.70
N GLY A 70 25.09 4.80 8.50
CA GLY A 70 25.66 4.61 7.17
C GLY A 70 24.92 3.56 6.32
N GLU A 71 24.41 2.50 6.94
CA GLU A 71 23.66 1.46 6.25
C GLU A 71 22.29 1.96 5.81
N ALA A 72 21.52 2.58 6.72
CA ALA A 72 20.21 3.13 6.38
C ALA A 72 20.30 4.23 5.32
N VAL A 73 21.34 5.06 5.37
CA VAL A 73 21.61 6.11 4.38
C VAL A 73 21.93 5.49 3.02
N GLN A 74 22.81 4.49 2.97
CA GLN A 74 23.17 3.83 1.71
C GLN A 74 21.95 3.18 1.04
N ILE A 75 21.20 2.36 1.78
CA ILE A 75 20.00 1.69 1.26
C ILE A 75 18.99 2.73 0.76
N TYR A 76 18.75 3.79 1.53
CA TYR A 76 17.85 4.85 1.10
C TYR A 76 18.30 5.52 -0.19
N GLN A 77 19.58 5.85 -0.34
CA GLN A 77 20.10 6.49 -1.55
C GLN A 77 19.94 5.61 -2.79
N GLU A 78 20.23 4.32 -2.67
CA GLU A 78 20.08 3.34 -3.76
C GLU A 78 18.62 3.19 -4.19
N LEU A 79 17.70 3.08 -3.22
CA LEU A 79 16.26 3.00 -3.49
C LEU A 79 15.68 4.33 -3.99
N ALA A 80 16.18 5.47 -3.49
CA ALA A 80 15.67 6.77 -3.88
C ALA A 80 15.91 7.08 -5.36
N LEU A 81 17.01 6.58 -5.95
CA LEU A 81 17.28 6.75 -7.38
C LEU A 81 16.32 5.98 -8.28
N GLN A 82 15.75 4.88 -7.78
CA GLN A 82 14.86 3.98 -8.53
C GLN A 82 13.38 4.30 -8.29
N THR A 83 13.08 5.15 -7.32
CA THR A 83 11.71 5.44 -6.88
C THR A 83 11.44 6.93 -6.93
N ARG A 84 10.16 7.28 -6.72
CA ARG A 84 9.77 8.67 -6.47
C ARG A 84 10.41 9.29 -5.21
N TRP A 85 11.07 8.50 -4.36
CA TRP A 85 11.70 9.03 -3.16
C TRP A 85 12.79 10.04 -3.47
N ARG A 86 13.35 10.01 -4.70
CA ARG A 86 14.22 11.05 -5.25
C ARG A 86 13.72 12.48 -4.98
N VAL A 87 12.43 12.74 -5.16
CA VAL A 87 11.84 14.09 -4.99
C VAL A 87 11.82 14.51 -3.51
N GLY A 88 11.82 13.54 -2.58
CA GLY A 88 11.83 13.78 -1.14
C GLY A 88 13.22 13.83 -0.51
N GLN A 89 14.29 13.68 -1.29
CA GLN A 89 15.67 13.78 -0.78
C GLN A 89 15.91 15.16 -0.15
N HIS A 90 16.64 15.19 0.95
CA HIS A 90 16.93 16.40 1.74
C HIS A 90 15.70 17.12 2.32
N THR A 91 14.52 16.49 2.29
CA THR A 91 13.32 17.00 2.97
C THR A 91 13.10 16.28 4.30
N ARG A 92 12.05 16.68 5.03
CA ARG A 92 11.67 16.03 6.30
C ARG A 92 11.19 14.58 6.14
N ILE A 93 10.84 14.13 4.93
CA ILE A 93 10.37 12.75 4.70
C ILE A 93 11.52 11.73 4.58
N GLU A 94 12.71 12.20 4.21
CA GLU A 94 13.91 11.38 4.07
C GLU A 94 14.24 10.60 5.36
N PRO A 95 14.42 11.25 6.53
CA PRO A 95 14.73 10.53 7.77
C PRO A 95 13.59 9.61 8.23
N ILE A 96 12.33 9.90 7.88
CA ILE A 96 11.19 9.02 8.19
C ILE A 96 11.31 7.70 7.43
N ARG A 97 11.64 7.76 6.13
CA ARG A 97 11.83 6.58 5.29
C ARG A 97 13.06 5.76 5.69
N MET A 98 14.15 6.44 6.06
CA MET A 98 15.34 5.76 6.59
C MET A 98 15.02 5.02 7.90
N ASN A 99 14.23 5.63 8.80
CA ASN A 99 13.78 4.98 10.02
C ASN A 99 12.92 3.73 9.74
N ALA A 100 12.07 3.76 8.71
CA ALA A 100 11.31 2.59 8.28
C ALA A 100 12.22 1.46 7.76
N LEU A 101 13.21 1.79 6.92
CA LEU A 101 14.21 0.84 6.42
C LEU A 101 15.02 0.21 7.56
N LYS A 102 15.40 1.00 8.56
CA LYS A 102 16.16 0.54 9.73
C LYS A 102 15.42 -0.55 10.52
N GLN A 103 14.08 -0.49 10.60
CA GLN A 103 13.30 -1.56 11.25
C GLN A 103 13.44 -2.92 10.54
N PHE A 104 13.89 -2.91 9.29
CA PHE A 104 14.02 -4.09 8.43
C PHE A 104 15.47 -4.43 8.12
N ALA A 105 16.47 -3.80 8.75
CA ALA A 105 17.89 -4.06 8.48
C ALA A 105 18.25 -5.56 8.66
N GLY A 106 17.61 -6.25 9.61
CA GLY A 106 17.80 -7.70 9.82
C GLY A 106 17.05 -8.64 8.86
N MET A 107 16.22 -8.10 7.96
CA MET A 107 15.35 -8.87 7.05
C MET A 107 15.96 -9.07 5.65
N GLY A 108 17.22 -8.66 5.46
CA GLY A 108 17.93 -8.69 4.18
C GLY A 108 17.91 -7.34 3.46
N THR A 109 18.56 -7.30 2.29
CA THR A 109 18.67 -6.08 1.48
C THR A 109 17.42 -5.90 0.61
N PRO A 110 16.71 -4.77 0.70
CA PRO A 110 15.56 -4.51 -0.15
C PRO A 110 15.96 -4.26 -1.60
N VAL A 111 15.06 -4.61 -2.52
CA VAL A 111 15.13 -4.20 -3.93
C VAL A 111 13.89 -3.39 -4.32
N PHE A 112 13.93 -2.73 -5.47
CA PHE A 112 12.74 -2.10 -6.04
C PHE A 112 12.15 -2.95 -7.18
N GLU A 113 10.95 -3.50 -6.96
CA GLU A 113 10.15 -4.25 -7.93
C GLU A 113 8.72 -3.71 -7.87
N GLU A 114 8.47 -2.55 -8.51
CA GLU A 114 7.26 -1.71 -8.39
C GLU A 114 7.01 -1.09 -6.99
N GLN A 115 7.49 -1.77 -5.94
CA GLN A 115 7.58 -1.35 -4.55
C GLN A 115 8.91 -1.81 -3.94
N ILE A 116 9.18 -1.38 -2.70
CA ILE A 116 10.33 -1.84 -1.94
C ILE A 116 10.04 -3.25 -1.45
N TYR A 117 10.78 -4.23 -1.94
CA TYR A 117 10.53 -5.65 -1.74
C TYR A 117 11.71 -6.34 -1.06
N TYR A 118 11.39 -7.11 -0.02
CA TYR A 118 12.32 -7.96 0.72
C TYR A 118 12.08 -9.42 0.29
N LYS A 119 12.95 -9.94 -0.56
CA LYS A 119 12.81 -11.26 -1.21
C LYS A 119 12.77 -12.41 -0.20
N ASP A 120 13.66 -12.37 0.80
CA ASP A 120 13.85 -13.47 1.74
C ASP A 120 12.61 -13.74 2.59
N ILE A 121 11.83 -12.70 2.88
CA ILE A 121 10.57 -12.78 3.63
C ILE A 121 9.34 -12.59 2.75
N ALA A 122 9.53 -12.52 1.43
CA ALA A 122 8.50 -12.25 0.43
C ALA A 122 7.53 -11.14 0.86
N SER A 123 8.07 -10.00 1.29
CA SER A 123 7.28 -8.91 1.88
C SER A 123 7.58 -7.56 1.25
N VAL A 124 6.55 -6.72 1.17
CA VAL A 124 6.66 -5.36 0.66
C VAL A 124 6.68 -4.36 1.81
N LEU A 125 7.53 -3.34 1.71
CA LEU A 125 7.56 -2.18 2.59
C LEU A 125 6.99 -0.97 1.87
N VAL A 126 6.03 -0.31 2.50
CA VAL A 126 5.38 0.90 2.00
C VAL A 126 5.56 2.03 3.00
N CYS A 127 6.29 3.07 2.59
CA CYS A 127 6.39 4.33 3.32
C CYS A 127 5.37 5.33 2.78
N GLY A 128 4.17 5.29 3.36
CA GLY A 128 3.07 6.19 3.04
C GLY A 128 2.44 5.95 1.67
N GLU A 129 1.15 6.31 1.60
CA GLU A 129 0.31 6.42 0.41
C GLU A 129 0.29 5.20 -0.51
N ILE A 130 -0.60 4.27 -0.18
CA ILE A 130 -1.02 3.15 -1.02
C ILE A 130 -2.54 3.01 -0.98
N LEU A 131 -3.18 2.84 -2.13
CA LEU A 131 -4.63 2.62 -2.18
C LEU A 131 -4.99 1.16 -1.88
N PRO A 132 -6.19 0.87 -1.35
CA PRO A 132 -6.67 -0.51 -1.16
C PRO A 132 -6.59 -1.36 -2.44
N TYR A 133 -6.88 -0.76 -3.61
CA TYR A 133 -6.74 -1.44 -4.90
C TYR A 133 -5.27 -1.85 -5.18
N GLU A 134 -4.30 -0.96 -4.89
CA GLU A 134 -2.88 -1.26 -5.05
C GLU A 134 -2.41 -2.36 -4.07
N VAL A 135 -2.97 -2.37 -2.85
CA VAL A 135 -2.74 -3.48 -1.89
C VAL A 135 -3.18 -4.81 -2.49
N PHE A 136 -4.34 -4.86 -3.14
CA PHE A 136 -4.81 -6.07 -3.81
C PHE A 136 -3.88 -6.46 -4.96
N GLN A 137 -3.47 -5.50 -5.80
CA GLN A 137 -2.53 -5.75 -6.88
C GLN A 137 -1.23 -6.39 -6.40
N LEU A 138 -0.70 -5.94 -5.26
CA LEU A 138 0.53 -6.52 -4.70
C LEU A 138 0.35 -7.95 -4.23
N PHE A 139 -0.77 -8.27 -3.60
CA PHE A 139 -1.06 -9.63 -3.13
C PHE A 139 -1.48 -10.61 -4.24
N THR A 140 -2.10 -10.10 -5.31
CA THR A 140 -2.59 -10.93 -6.42
C THR A 140 -1.70 -10.90 -7.65
N GLY A 141 -0.60 -10.14 -7.61
CA GLY A 141 0.36 -10.00 -8.69
C GLY A 141 1.19 -11.27 -8.91
N THR A 142 2.22 -11.14 -9.76
CA THR A 142 3.13 -12.24 -10.10
C THR A 142 4.16 -12.51 -9.01
N ALA A 143 4.47 -11.53 -8.17
CA ALA A 143 5.29 -11.72 -6.99
C ALA A 143 4.49 -12.45 -5.90
N GLU A 144 5.07 -13.48 -5.26
CA GLU A 144 4.45 -14.22 -4.15
C GLU A 144 4.47 -13.41 -2.84
N VAL A 145 3.95 -12.18 -2.85
CA VAL A 145 3.92 -11.31 -1.67
C VAL A 145 3.07 -11.96 -0.57
N LYS A 146 3.71 -12.29 0.55
CA LYS A 146 3.07 -12.87 1.73
C LYS A 146 2.57 -11.81 2.69
N LYS A 147 3.32 -10.71 2.84
CA LYS A 147 3.01 -9.66 3.82
C LYS A 147 3.30 -8.28 3.25
N ILE A 148 2.49 -7.32 3.63
CA ILE A 148 2.73 -5.91 3.35
C ILE A 148 2.89 -5.17 4.67
N TYR A 149 3.98 -4.42 4.80
CA TYR A 149 4.24 -3.53 5.91
C TYR A 149 4.00 -2.10 5.48
N VAL A 150 3.17 -1.38 6.23
CA VAL A 150 2.85 0.03 5.98
C VAL A 150 3.35 0.86 7.15
N PHE A 151 4.21 1.82 6.83
CA PHE A 151 4.74 2.81 7.74
C PHE A 151 3.96 4.12 7.57
N PRO A 152 2.99 4.40 8.45
CA PRO A 152 2.30 5.67 8.48
C PRO A 152 3.16 6.80 9.04
N TYR A 153 2.67 8.04 8.95
CA TYR A 153 3.37 9.19 9.50
C TYR A 153 3.66 8.97 11.00
N PRO A 154 4.93 9.06 11.44
CA PRO A 154 5.35 8.59 12.77
C PRO A 154 4.88 9.50 13.91
N PHE A 155 4.62 10.79 13.65
CA PHE A 155 4.29 11.79 14.66
C PHE A 155 2.79 12.08 14.67
N ARG A 156 1.97 11.02 14.84
CA ARG A 156 0.52 11.14 14.94
C ARG A 156 0.09 11.49 16.37
N GLU A 157 -0.92 12.34 16.48
CA GLU A 157 -1.52 12.70 17.76
C GLU A 157 -2.12 11.45 18.43
N GLY A 158 -1.83 11.27 19.73
CA GLY A 158 -2.28 10.12 20.51
C GLY A 158 -1.39 8.88 20.41
N TRP A 159 -0.31 8.90 19.63
CA TRP A 159 0.69 7.83 19.64
C TRP A 159 1.84 8.18 20.59
N GLU A 160 2.10 7.31 21.57
CA GLU A 160 3.26 7.46 22.46
C GLU A 160 4.58 7.19 21.72
N ARG A 161 4.54 6.27 20.75
CA ARG A 161 5.65 5.92 19.86
C ARG A 161 5.13 5.71 18.44
N PRO A 162 5.97 5.94 17.41
CA PRO A 162 5.64 5.60 16.05
C PRO A 162 5.20 4.14 15.90
N LEU A 163 4.22 3.92 15.02
CA LEU A 163 3.70 2.60 14.69
C LEU A 163 3.94 2.29 13.22
N TYR A 164 4.15 1.00 12.92
CA TYR A 164 3.92 0.44 11.60
C TYR A 164 3.00 -0.77 11.69
N PHE A 165 2.36 -1.08 10.58
CA PHE A 165 1.33 -2.11 10.51
C PHE A 165 1.72 -3.16 9.50
N SER A 166 1.34 -4.41 9.75
CA SER A 166 1.47 -5.48 8.77
C SER A 166 0.12 -6.05 8.41
N PHE A 167 -0.04 -6.41 7.15
CA PHE A 167 -1.23 -7.04 6.59
C PHE A 167 -0.84 -8.39 6.00
N GLU A 168 -1.50 -9.46 6.47
CA GLU A 168 -1.27 -10.82 6.00
C GLU A 168 -2.61 -11.47 5.61
N PRO A 169 -2.87 -11.67 4.31
CA PRO A 169 -4.12 -12.26 3.85
C PRO A 169 -4.09 -13.78 3.98
N THR A 170 -5.23 -14.34 4.37
CA THR A 170 -5.50 -15.77 4.21
C THR A 170 -5.65 -16.14 2.74
N LYS A 171 -5.56 -17.44 2.41
CA LYS A 171 -5.84 -17.92 1.04
C LYS A 171 -7.24 -17.53 0.53
N ALA A 172 -8.23 -17.51 1.41
CA ALA A 172 -9.59 -17.10 1.07
C ALA A 172 -9.65 -15.59 0.75
N ALA A 173 -8.96 -14.75 1.52
CA ALA A 173 -8.86 -13.33 1.21
C ALA A 173 -8.18 -13.09 -0.15
N LEU A 174 -7.10 -13.83 -0.45
CA LEU A 174 -6.43 -13.74 -1.75
C LEU A 174 -7.36 -14.09 -2.92
N GLU A 175 -8.22 -15.10 -2.75
CA GLU A 175 -9.21 -15.47 -3.76
C GLU A 175 -10.25 -14.38 -3.98
N GLU A 176 -10.78 -13.79 -2.90
CA GLU A 176 -11.74 -12.68 -2.98
C GLU A 176 -11.12 -11.43 -3.61
N MET A 177 -9.86 -11.12 -3.28
CA MET A 177 -9.10 -10.05 -3.95
C MET A 177 -8.97 -10.33 -5.45
N ARG A 178 -8.60 -11.56 -5.86
CA ARG A 178 -8.49 -11.92 -7.29
C ARG A 178 -9.81 -11.75 -8.04
N LYS A 179 -10.91 -12.26 -7.49
CA LYS A 179 -12.25 -12.09 -8.07
C LYS A 179 -12.61 -10.61 -8.25
N TYR A 180 -12.28 -9.79 -7.26
CA TYR A 180 -12.51 -8.35 -7.33
C TYR A 180 -11.68 -7.69 -8.44
N MET A 181 -10.39 -8.04 -8.53
CA MET A 181 -9.47 -7.53 -9.57
C MET A 181 -9.93 -7.94 -10.98
N GLU A 182 -10.31 -9.20 -11.18
CA GLU A 182 -10.85 -9.73 -12.44
C GLU A 182 -12.14 -8.98 -12.84
N LYS A 183 -13.07 -8.80 -11.89
CA LYS A 183 -14.29 -8.04 -12.13
C LYS A 183 -14.01 -6.60 -12.56
N LYS A 184 -13.09 -5.90 -11.90
CA LYS A 184 -12.71 -4.52 -12.27
C LYS A 184 -12.09 -4.48 -13.68
N TRP A 185 -11.27 -5.46 -14.03
CA TRP A 185 -10.71 -5.60 -15.37
C TRP A 185 -11.80 -5.82 -16.43
N GLU A 186 -12.74 -6.74 -16.19
CA GLU A 186 -13.85 -7.01 -17.09
C GLU A 186 -14.75 -5.78 -17.30
N GLU A 187 -15.07 -5.06 -16.23
CA GLU A 187 -15.84 -3.81 -16.28
C GLU A 187 -15.16 -2.76 -17.15
N MET A 188 -13.83 -2.63 -17.03
CA MET A 188 -13.04 -1.73 -17.87
C MET A 188 -13.06 -2.16 -19.33
N CYS A 189 -12.82 -3.44 -19.63
CA CYS A 189 -12.85 -3.99 -20.99
C CYS A 189 -14.24 -3.83 -21.63
N ARG A 190 -15.32 -3.97 -20.87
CA ARG A 190 -16.68 -3.71 -21.35
C ARG A 190 -16.86 -2.23 -21.71
N LYS A 191 -16.48 -1.30 -20.83
CA LYS A 191 -16.56 0.15 -21.10
C LYS A 191 -15.76 0.57 -22.34
N ILE A 192 -14.61 -0.05 -22.58
CA ILE A 192 -13.80 0.20 -23.79
C ILE A 192 -14.56 -0.28 -25.03
N ARG A 193 -15.11 -1.51 -25.00
CA ARG A 193 -15.88 -2.08 -26.11
C ARG A 193 -17.16 -1.28 -26.43
N GLU A 194 -17.83 -0.76 -25.41
CA GLU A 194 -19.06 0.04 -25.56
C GLU A 194 -18.80 1.46 -26.08
N ASN A 195 -17.59 1.99 -25.90
CA ASN A 195 -17.25 3.38 -26.28
C ASN A 195 -16.70 3.52 -27.71
N ASP A 196 -16.61 2.43 -28.48
CA ASP A 196 -16.45 2.28 -29.95
C ASP A 196 -15.66 3.38 -30.72
N LYS A 197 -14.71 4.03 -30.07
CA LYS A 197 -13.73 4.89 -30.72
C LYS A 197 -12.58 3.99 -31.12
N SER A 198 -12.25 4.00 -32.41
CA SER A 198 -11.02 3.39 -32.91
C SER A 198 -9.85 3.75 -31.99
N PHE A 199 -9.04 2.76 -31.60
CA PHE A 199 -7.84 2.99 -30.80
C PHE A 199 -6.92 4.03 -31.46
N ASP A 200 -6.88 4.04 -32.80
CA ASP A 200 -6.15 5.02 -33.64
C ASP A 200 -6.71 6.45 -33.52
N ALA A 201 -7.98 6.59 -33.14
CA ALA A 201 -8.63 7.88 -32.89
C ALA A 201 -8.44 8.37 -31.43
N ILE A 202 -8.04 7.49 -30.51
CA ILE A 202 -7.80 7.81 -29.09
C ILE A 202 -6.32 8.14 -28.85
N ILE A 203 -5.41 7.34 -29.38
CA ILE A 203 -3.96 7.59 -29.35
C ILE A 203 -3.42 7.43 -30.78
N PRO A 204 -3.28 8.52 -31.55
CA PRO A 204 -2.72 8.43 -32.88
C PRO A 204 -1.26 7.93 -32.81
N LYS A 205 -0.93 6.85 -33.54
CA LYS A 205 0.42 6.24 -33.69
C LYS A 205 0.92 5.30 -32.58
N VAL A 206 0.05 4.48 -31.98
CA VAL A 206 0.55 3.25 -31.32
C VAL A 206 0.53 2.13 -32.37
N GLU A 207 1.66 1.88 -33.02
CA GLU A 207 1.82 0.67 -33.85
C GLU A 207 1.51 -0.54 -32.97
N LYS A 208 0.59 -1.40 -33.41
CA LYS A 208 0.30 -2.67 -32.75
C LYS A 208 1.62 -3.44 -32.66
N TRP A 209 2.10 -3.67 -31.44
CA TRP A 209 3.15 -4.66 -31.21
C TRP A 209 2.52 -6.03 -31.43
N GLU A 210 2.63 -6.55 -32.64
CA GLU A 210 2.39 -7.96 -32.93
C GLU A 210 3.59 -8.74 -32.37
N GLY A 211 3.35 -9.48 -31.28
CA GLY A 211 4.20 -10.57 -30.81
C GLY A 211 3.60 -11.90 -31.20
#